data_AF-A0A4Q3HLJ6-F1
#
_entry.id   AF-A0A4Q3HLJ6-F1
#
_cell.length_a   1.000
_cell.length_b   1.000
_cell.length_c   1.000
_cell.angle_alpha   90.00
_cell.angle_beta   90.00
_cell.angle_gamma   90.00
#
_symmetry.space_group_name_H-M   'P 1'
#
loop_
_entity.id
_entity.type
_entity.pdbx_description
1 polymer ?
#
loop_
_entity_poly.entity_id
_entity_poly.type
_entity_poly.pdbx_seq_one_letter_code
_entity_poly.pdbx_strand_id
1 'polypeptide(L)'
;MARLQQIYREKIAKDLAEKFGYKSPMQVPRITKITLNMGVGEAVADKKVLDNAVGDLTKIAGQKPVVTKSKKAIAGFKIREMQPIGCMVTLRGVQMYEFLDRFVTVALPRVRDFRGISGRAFDGRGNYNIGVKEQIIFPEIEYDKVDALRGLN
;
A
#
# COMPACT_ATOMS: atom_id res chain seq x y z
N MET A 1 -10.38 -12.08 14.69
CA MET A 1 -10.38 -12.13 13.20
C MET A 1 -10.60 -10.72 12.69
N ALA A 2 -9.95 -10.33 11.59
CA ALA A 2 -10.18 -9.01 11.00
C ALA A 2 -11.60 -8.91 10.45
N ARG A 3 -12.28 -7.78 10.66
CA ARG A 3 -13.69 -7.54 10.27
C ARG A 3 -13.94 -7.87 8.79
N LEU A 4 -13.10 -7.33 7.90
CA LEU A 4 -13.20 -7.58 6.45
C LEU A 4 -12.98 -9.04 6.06
N GLN A 5 -12.19 -9.79 6.84
CA GLN A 5 -11.97 -11.21 6.56
C GLN A 5 -13.22 -12.05 6.85
N GLN A 6 -13.97 -11.72 7.90
CA GLN A 6 -15.26 -12.35 8.20
C GLN A 6 -16.30 -12.01 7.13
N ILE A 7 -16.45 -10.72 6.81
CA ILE A 7 -17.35 -10.24 5.75
C ILE A 7 -17.06 -10.93 4.42
N TYR A 8 -15.78 -11.12 4.08
CA TYR A 8 -15.38 -11.83 2.88
C TYR A 8 -15.89 -13.28 2.86
N ARG A 9 -15.71 -14.02 3.96
CA ARG A 9 -16.07 -15.44 4.04
C ARG A 9 -17.58 -15.67 4.11
N GLU A 10 -18.29 -14.84 4.86
CA GLU A 10 -19.71 -15.07 5.16
C GLU A 10 -20.63 -14.55 4.07
N LYS A 11 -20.27 -13.41 3.47
CA LYS A 11 -21.13 -12.68 2.53
C LYS A 11 -20.52 -12.58 1.14
N ILE A 12 -19.37 -11.91 0.98
CA ILE A 12 -18.83 -11.58 -0.35
C ILE A 12 -18.56 -12.84 -1.17
N ALA A 13 -18.01 -13.90 -0.57
CA ALA A 13 -17.71 -15.12 -1.29
C ALA A 13 -18.97 -15.81 -1.85
N LYS A 14 -20.09 -15.77 -1.11
CA LYS A 14 -21.37 -16.34 -1.54
C LYS A 14 -21.97 -15.48 -2.65
N ASP A 15 -22.03 -14.16 -2.44
CA ASP A 15 -22.56 -13.20 -3.41
C ASP A 15 -21.82 -13.29 -4.76
N LEU A 16 -20.49 -13.45 -4.73
CA LEU A 16 -19.69 -13.63 -5.94
C LEU A 16 -19.92 -14.99 -6.62
N ALA A 17 -20.06 -16.06 -5.84
CA ALA A 17 -20.34 -17.39 -6.39
C ALA A 17 -21.70 -17.43 -7.09
N GLU A 18 -22.74 -16.84 -6.49
CA GLU A 18 -24.07 -16.73 -7.09
C GLU A 18 -24.06 -15.83 -8.33
N LYS A 19 -23.42 -14.67 -8.26
CA LYS A 19 -23.40 -13.69 -9.36
C LYS A 19 -22.67 -14.19 -10.61
N PHE A 20 -21.58 -14.93 -10.43
CA PHE A 20 -20.73 -15.39 -11.54
C PHE A 20 -20.91 -16.87 -11.87
N GLY A 21 -21.75 -17.60 -11.13
CA GLY A 21 -22.06 -19.01 -11.40
C GLY A 21 -20.84 -19.94 -11.29
N TYR A 22 -19.92 -19.66 -10.35
CA TYR A 22 -18.71 -20.46 -10.20
C TYR A 22 -19.04 -21.90 -9.80
N LYS A 23 -18.41 -22.88 -10.47
CA LYS A 23 -18.63 -24.32 -10.21
C LYS A 23 -17.93 -24.80 -8.94
N SER A 24 -16.87 -24.11 -8.53
CA SER A 24 -16.08 -24.46 -7.36
C SER A 24 -15.91 -23.26 -6.43
N PRO A 25 -16.07 -23.42 -5.11
CA PRO A 25 -15.82 -22.36 -4.13
C PRO A 25 -14.40 -21.77 -4.22
N MET A 26 -13.44 -22.55 -4.70
CA MET A 26 -12.03 -22.13 -4.82
C MET A 26 -11.78 -21.18 -6.00
N GLN A 27 -12.74 -21.02 -6.91
CA GLN A 27 -12.66 -20.06 -8.02
C GLN A 27 -12.96 -18.62 -7.58
N VAL A 28 -13.55 -18.44 -6.41
CA VAL A 28 -13.90 -17.10 -5.90
C VAL A 28 -12.62 -16.26 -5.72
N PRO A 29 -12.55 -15.06 -6.33
CA PRO A 29 -11.40 -14.19 -6.21
C PRO A 29 -11.10 -13.82 -4.76
N ARG A 30 -9.84 -13.96 -4.35
CA ARG A 30 -9.36 -13.62 -3.01
C ARG A 30 -8.22 -12.60 -3.09
N ILE A 31 -8.13 -11.74 -2.07
CA ILE A 31 -6.97 -10.85 -1.92
C ILE A 31 -5.78 -11.69 -1.46
N THR A 32 -4.69 -11.67 -2.23
CA THR A 32 -3.50 -12.51 -1.96
C THR A 32 -2.46 -11.79 -1.12
N LYS A 33 -2.23 -10.51 -1.40
CA LYS A 33 -1.31 -9.63 -0.70
C LYS A 33 -1.67 -8.18 -1.00
N ILE A 34 -1.26 -7.28 -0.11
CA ILE A 34 -1.19 -5.83 -0.37
C ILE A 34 0.27 -5.43 -0.24
N THR A 35 0.78 -4.72 -1.23
CA THR A 35 2.14 -4.19 -1.21
C THR A 35 2.08 -2.68 -1.14
N LEU A 36 2.75 -2.10 -0.15
CA LEU A 36 2.92 -0.65 -0.07
C LEU A 36 4.35 -0.33 -0.45
N ASN A 37 4.53 0.66 -1.28
CA ASN A 37 5.80 1.09 -1.82
C ASN A 37 5.91 2.61 -1.75
N MET A 38 7.02 3.08 -1.21
CA MET A 38 7.44 4.48 -1.26
C MET A 38 8.74 4.59 -2.05
N GLY A 39 8.67 5.33 -3.16
CA GLY A 39 9.85 5.76 -3.90
C GLY A 39 10.42 7.02 -3.28
N VAL A 40 11.66 6.97 -2.79
CA VAL A 40 12.32 8.09 -2.11
C VAL A 40 13.58 8.44 -2.89
N GLY A 41 13.41 9.12 -4.03
CA GLY A 41 14.54 9.51 -4.90
C GLY A 41 15.55 10.44 -4.21
N GLU A 42 15.09 11.26 -3.27
CA GLU A 42 15.91 12.15 -2.45
C GLU A 42 16.86 11.41 -1.50
N ALA A 43 16.60 10.12 -1.24
CA ALA A 43 17.47 9.25 -0.45
C ALA A 43 18.87 9.08 -1.06
N VAL A 44 19.03 9.40 -2.35
CA VAL A 44 20.33 9.41 -3.04
C VAL A 44 21.27 10.44 -2.41
N ALA A 45 20.74 11.59 -1.98
CA ALA A 45 21.51 12.67 -1.37
C ALA A 45 21.57 12.54 0.16
N ASP A 46 20.46 12.18 0.80
CA ASP A 46 20.39 12.06 2.26
C ASP A 46 19.79 10.72 2.71
N LYS A 47 20.60 9.91 3.40
CA LYS A 47 20.18 8.62 3.96
C LYS A 47 19.13 8.78 5.06
N LYS A 48 19.11 9.89 5.79
CA LYS A 48 18.15 10.10 6.90
C LYS A 48 16.70 10.19 6.40
N VAL A 49 16.50 10.75 5.20
CA VAL A 49 15.17 10.82 4.56
C VAL A 49 14.60 9.42 4.34
N LEU A 50 15.47 8.46 4.00
CA LEU A 50 15.07 7.05 3.86
C LEU A 50 14.71 6.43 5.20
N ASP A 51 15.49 6.69 6.25
CA ASP A 51 15.22 6.18 7.59
C ASP A 51 13.88 6.72 8.13
N ASN A 52 13.57 7.99 7.86
CA ASN A 52 12.28 8.60 8.20
C ASN A 52 11.13 7.94 7.42
N ALA A 53 11.28 7.74 6.11
CA ALA A 53 10.28 7.04 5.30
C ALA A 53 10.05 5.58 5.77
N VAL A 54 11.12 4.89 6.17
CA VAL A 54 11.03 3.55 6.79
C VAL A 54 10.26 3.62 8.11
N GLY A 55 10.49 4.64 8.93
CA GLY A 55 9.76 4.89 10.18
C GLY A 55 8.26 5.11 9.94
N ASP A 56 7.91 5.99 9.00
CA ASP A 56 6.53 6.29 8.63
C ASP A 56 5.80 5.04 8.13
N LEU A 57 6.41 4.30 7.20
CA LEU A 57 5.80 3.10 6.63
C LEU A 57 5.69 1.97 7.66
N THR A 58 6.60 1.91 8.65
CA THR A 58 6.50 0.99 9.78
C THR A 58 5.28 1.30 10.64
N LYS A 59 5.02 2.58 10.94
CA LYS A 59 3.85 3.01 11.72
C LYS A 59 2.55 2.69 10.96
N ILE A 60 2.51 3.00 9.67
CA ILE A 60 1.34 2.76 8.81
C ILE A 60 1.05 1.26 8.69
N ALA A 61 2.06 0.46 8.36
CA ALA A 61 1.88 -0.96 8.05
C ALA A 61 1.86 -1.86 9.30
N GLY A 62 2.37 -1.39 10.44
CA GLY A 62 2.61 -2.22 11.62
C GLY A 62 3.70 -3.28 11.41
N GLN A 63 4.49 -3.15 10.34
CA GLN A 63 5.53 -4.08 9.94
C GLN A 63 6.73 -3.30 9.42
N LYS A 64 7.94 -3.69 9.84
CA LYS A 64 9.18 -3.08 9.38
C LYS A 64 9.34 -3.30 7.86
N PRO A 65 9.48 -2.24 7.05
CA PRO A 65 9.63 -2.36 5.61
C PRO A 65 11.05 -2.78 5.21
N VAL A 66 11.14 -3.30 4.00
CA VAL A 66 12.40 -3.65 3.34
C VAL A 66 12.85 -2.46 2.50
N VAL A 67 14.11 -2.05 2.67
CA VAL A 67 14.74 -1.04 1.82
C VAL A 67 15.02 -1.62 0.45
N THR A 68 14.46 -1.00 -0.60
CA THR A 68 14.67 -1.40 -1.99
C THR A 68 15.90 -0.71 -2.56
N LYS A 69 16.76 -1.51 -3.20
CA LYS A 69 17.98 -1.03 -3.87
C LYS A 69 17.78 -0.98 -5.37
N SER A 70 18.48 -0.06 -6.03
CA SER A 70 18.55 0.03 -7.49
C SER A 70 19.17 -1.23 -8.09
N LYS A 71 18.56 -1.73 -9.18
CA LYS A 71 19.08 -2.89 -9.93
C LYS A 71 20.12 -2.51 -10.98
N LYS A 72 20.10 -1.27 -11.45
CA LYS A 72 20.97 -0.75 -12.51
C LYS A 72 21.38 0.66 -12.16
N ALA A 73 22.57 1.06 -12.60
CA ALA A 73 22.99 2.45 -12.57
C ALA A 73 22.27 3.24 -13.68
N ILE A 74 21.76 4.42 -13.34
CA ILE A 74 21.10 5.33 -14.28
C ILE A 74 21.62 6.74 -14.04
N ALA A 75 22.45 7.22 -14.97
CA ALA A 75 23.13 8.51 -14.84
C ALA A 75 22.17 9.71 -14.76
N GLY A 76 21.05 9.66 -15.50
CA GLY A 76 20.04 10.74 -15.48
C GLY A 76 19.40 10.98 -14.11
N PHE A 77 19.28 9.93 -13.30
CA PHE A 77 18.79 10.04 -11.92
C PHE A 77 19.92 10.08 -10.88
N LYS A 78 21.19 10.10 -11.32
CA LYS A 78 22.38 10.02 -10.46
C LYS A 78 22.40 8.79 -9.54
N ILE A 79 21.78 7.69 -9.97
CA ILE A 79 21.66 6.45 -9.20
C ILE A 79 22.78 5.49 -9.61
N ARG A 80 23.52 4.97 -8.62
CA ARG A 80 24.48 3.86 -8.78
C ARG A 80 23.78 2.52 -8.55
N GLU A 81 24.40 1.43 -8.96
CA GLU A 81 23.90 0.08 -8.68
C GLU A 81 23.93 -0.23 -7.17
N MET A 82 22.97 -1.02 -6.68
CA MET A 82 22.83 -1.40 -5.26
C MET A 82 22.60 -0.23 -4.29
N GLN A 83 22.22 0.93 -4.81
CA GLN A 83 21.95 2.12 -4.02
C GLN A 83 20.52 2.08 -3.46
N PRO A 84 20.31 2.35 -2.16
CA PRO A 84 18.97 2.38 -1.57
C PRO A 84 18.20 3.61 -2.06
N ILE A 85 17.00 3.40 -2.59
CA ILE A 85 16.20 4.43 -3.28
C ILE A 85 14.70 4.42 -2.88
N GLY A 86 14.33 3.54 -1.96
CA GLY A 86 12.93 3.41 -1.53
C GLY A 86 12.74 2.34 -0.48
N CYS A 87 11.51 2.17 -0.05
CA CYS A 87 11.12 1.14 0.90
C CYS A 87 9.79 0.51 0.48
N MET A 88 9.64 -0.78 0.78
CA MET A 88 8.40 -1.50 0.52
C MET A 88 8.04 -2.45 1.67
N VAL A 89 6.76 -2.72 1.83
CA VAL A 89 6.26 -3.76 2.73
C VAL A 89 5.22 -4.60 1.99
N THR A 90 5.18 -5.89 2.30
CA THR A 90 4.16 -6.80 1.75
C THR A 90 3.35 -7.37 2.89
N LEU A 91 2.09 -6.95 2.97
CA LEU A 91 1.13 -7.41 3.96
C LEU A 91 0.40 -8.65 3.42
N ARG A 92 0.27 -9.67 4.26
CA ARG A 92 -0.42 -10.93 3.95
C ARG A 92 -1.27 -11.37 5.13
N GLY A 93 -2.22 -12.26 4.87
CA GLY A 93 -3.06 -12.84 5.94
C GLY A 93 -3.89 -11.78 6.66
N VAL A 94 -3.87 -11.80 8.00
CA VAL A 94 -4.72 -10.93 8.82
C VAL A 94 -4.31 -9.45 8.73
N GLN A 95 -3.01 -9.16 8.80
CA GLN A 95 -2.47 -7.78 8.74
C GLN A 95 -2.88 -7.04 7.47
N MET A 96 -2.99 -7.78 6.35
CA MET A 96 -3.49 -7.24 5.09
C MET A 96 -4.94 -6.77 5.19
N TYR A 97 -5.82 -7.56 5.81
CA TYR A 97 -7.23 -7.20 5.99
C TYR A 97 -7.40 -6.04 6.98
N GLU A 98 -6.59 -5.98 8.04
CA GLU A 98 -6.59 -4.89 9.00
C GLU A 98 -6.12 -3.57 8.38
N PHE A 99 -5.03 -3.62 7.59
CA PHE A 99 -4.60 -2.45 6.82
C PHE A 99 -5.66 -2.00 5.84
N LEU A 100 -6.29 -2.93 5.11
CA LEU A 100 -7.36 -2.59 4.16
C LEU A 100 -8.56 -1.93 4.85
N ASP A 101 -8.94 -2.42 6.03
CA ASP A 101 -10.04 -1.83 6.81
C ASP A 101 -9.68 -0.41 7.25
N ARG A 102 -8.49 -0.19 7.82
CA ARG A 102 -8.00 1.14 8.18
C ARG A 102 -7.91 2.07 6.97
N PHE A 103 -7.43 1.57 5.84
CA PHE A 103 -7.31 2.35 4.62
C PHE A 103 -8.68 2.83 4.13
N VAL A 104 -9.65 1.93 4.02
CA VAL A 104 -10.99 2.26 3.49
C VAL A 104 -11.80 3.12 4.46
N THR A 105 -11.77 2.79 5.75
CA THR A 105 -12.65 3.44 6.75
C THR A 105 -12.07 4.71 7.34
N VAL A 106 -10.74 4.82 7.46
CA VAL A 106 -10.09 5.93 8.16
C VAL A 106 -9.26 6.79 7.22
N ALA A 107 -8.41 6.18 6.39
CA ALA A 107 -7.45 6.95 5.58
C ALA A 107 -8.09 7.62 4.35
N LEU A 108 -8.91 6.89 3.57
CA LEU A 108 -9.54 7.44 2.36
C LEU A 108 -10.41 8.68 2.60
N PRO A 109 -11.26 8.74 3.65
CA PRO A 109 -12.04 9.95 3.95
C PRO A 109 -11.19 11.17 4.31
N ARG A 110 -9.94 10.99 4.74
CA ARG A 110 -9.01 12.06 5.12
C ARG A 110 -8.19 12.56 3.93
N VAL A 111 -8.36 11.97 2.75
CA VAL A 111 -7.75 12.47 1.52
C VAL A 111 -8.38 13.80 1.16
N ARG A 112 -7.55 14.83 0.95
CA ARG A 112 -8.01 16.15 0.48
C ARG A 112 -8.75 16.03 -0.85
N ASP A 113 -9.93 16.64 -0.94
CA ASP A 113 -10.82 16.62 -2.11
C ASP A 113 -11.12 15.21 -2.63
N PHE A 114 -11.46 14.28 -1.74
CA PHE A 114 -11.79 12.91 -2.12
C PHE A 114 -13.04 12.85 -3.01
N ARG A 115 -12.86 12.52 -4.29
CA ARG A 115 -13.94 12.33 -5.30
C ARG A 115 -14.22 10.86 -5.61
N GLY A 116 -13.77 9.96 -4.75
CA GLY A 116 -13.79 8.52 -5.01
C GLY A 116 -12.52 8.01 -5.69
N ILE A 117 -12.47 6.69 -5.87
CA ILE A 117 -11.34 5.99 -6.48
C ILE A 117 -11.66 5.61 -7.93
N SER A 118 -10.66 5.70 -8.81
CA SER A 118 -10.85 5.43 -10.24
C SER A 118 -11.01 3.94 -10.52
N GLY A 119 -12.15 3.53 -11.09
CA GLY A 119 -12.35 2.16 -11.58
C GLY A 119 -11.45 1.75 -12.75
N ARG A 120 -10.63 2.67 -13.30
CA ARG A 120 -9.69 2.39 -14.39
C ARG A 120 -8.31 1.93 -13.93
N ALA A 121 -8.01 1.96 -12.63
CA ALA A 121 -6.67 1.65 -12.12
C ALA A 121 -6.39 0.14 -11.96
N PHE A 122 -7.13 -0.71 -12.68
CA PHE A 122 -6.88 -2.14 -12.77
C PHE A 122 -5.88 -2.46 -13.87
N ASP A 123 -5.01 -3.44 -13.64
CA ASP A 123 -3.98 -3.88 -14.58
C ASP A 123 -4.47 -4.85 -15.68
N GLY A 124 -5.78 -5.05 -15.80
CA GLY A 124 -6.40 -6.00 -16.71
C GLY A 124 -6.33 -7.48 -16.28
N ARG A 125 -5.60 -7.80 -15.20
CA ARG A 125 -5.51 -9.15 -14.62
C ARG A 125 -6.17 -9.25 -13.24
N GLY A 126 -6.91 -8.21 -12.85
CA GLY A 126 -7.64 -8.14 -11.58
C GLY A 126 -6.82 -7.57 -10.42
N ASN A 127 -5.62 -7.05 -10.65
CA ASN A 127 -4.89 -6.31 -9.62
C ASN A 127 -5.22 -4.83 -9.73
N TYR A 128 -5.32 -4.17 -8.57
CA TYR A 128 -5.67 -2.76 -8.45
C TYR A 128 -4.52 -1.99 -7.82
N ASN A 129 -4.21 -0.82 -8.36
CA ASN A 129 -3.18 0.08 -7.82
C ASN A 129 -3.79 1.45 -7.52
N ILE A 130 -3.41 2.07 -6.40
CA ILE A 130 -3.83 3.40 -6.02
C ILE A 130 -2.66 4.20 -5.48
N GLY A 131 -2.45 5.39 -6.05
CA GLY A 131 -1.47 6.34 -5.53
C GLY A 131 -2.08 7.23 -4.46
N VAL A 132 -1.39 7.32 -3.33
CA VAL A 132 -1.61 8.28 -2.25
C VAL A 132 -0.55 9.36 -2.38
N LYS A 133 -0.98 10.62 -2.50
CA LYS A 133 -0.04 11.74 -2.67
C LYS A 133 0.66 12.14 -1.38
N GLU A 134 -0.03 12.02 -0.26
CA GLU A 134 0.43 12.53 1.04
C GLU A 134 0.18 11.45 2.11
N GLN A 135 1.22 11.07 2.86
CA GLN A 135 1.14 10.05 3.91
C GLN A 135 0.34 10.49 5.15
N ILE A 136 0.02 11.79 5.27
CA ILE A 136 -0.70 12.38 6.40
C ILE A 136 -2.16 11.92 6.52
N ILE A 137 -2.68 11.21 5.51
CA ILE A 137 -4.02 10.62 5.56
C ILE A 137 -4.12 9.54 6.66
N PHE A 138 -3.00 8.94 7.03
CA PHE A 138 -2.93 7.93 8.08
C PHE A 138 -2.84 8.60 9.45
N PRO A 139 -3.75 8.32 10.39
CA PRO A 139 -3.71 8.90 11.75
C PRO A 139 -2.49 8.49 12.56
N GLU A 140 -1.80 7.42 12.16
CA GLU A 140 -0.55 6.97 12.78
C GLU A 140 0.63 7.93 12.51
N ILE A 141 0.49 8.86 11.56
CA ILE A 141 1.48 9.88 11.24
C ILE A 141 1.13 11.18 11.98
N GLU A 142 2.02 11.60 12.89
CA GLU A 142 1.93 12.89 13.56
C GLU A 142 2.39 14.00 12.63
N TYR A 143 1.50 14.94 12.32
CA TYR A 143 1.76 16.04 11.39
C TYR A 143 3.02 16.85 11.75
N ASP A 144 3.20 17.15 13.04
CA ASP A 144 4.31 17.98 13.53
C ASP A 144 5.68 17.31 13.42
N LYS A 145 5.71 15.99 13.25
CA LYS A 145 6.95 15.20 13.11
C LYS A 145 7.27 14.85 11.64
N VAL A 146 6.43 15.27 10.70
CA VAL A 146 6.68 15.04 9.27
C VAL A 146 7.74 16.01 8.78
N ASP A 147 8.82 15.46 8.24
CA ASP A 147 9.90 16.24 7.62
C ASP A 147 9.53 16.69 6.21
N ALA A 148 8.97 15.79 5.40
CA ALA A 148 8.56 16.03 4.02
C ALA A 148 7.30 15.26 3.66
N LEU A 149 6.48 15.83 2.78
CA LEU A 149 5.34 15.15 2.19
C LEU A 149 5.83 14.09 1.20
N ARG A 150 5.45 12.84 1.45
CA ARG A 150 5.83 11.66 0.66
C ARG A 150 4.58 10.95 0.14
N GLY A 151 4.65 10.55 -1.12
CA GLY A 151 3.65 9.70 -1.74
C GLY A 151 3.89 8.21 -1.45
N LEU A 152 2.83 7.43 -1.60
CA LEU A 152 2.80 5.97 -1.45
C LEU A 152 1.98 5.36 -2.59
N ASN A 153 2.35 4.17 -3.05
CA ASN A 153 1.56 3.32 -3.96
C ASN A 153 1.40 1.90 -3.42
#